data_AF-A0A351K9R6-F1
#
_entry.id   AF-A0A351K9R6-F1
#
_cell.length_a   1.000
_cell.length_b   1.000
_cell.length_c   1.000
_cell.angle_alpha   90.00
_cell.angle_beta   90.00
_cell.angle_gamma   90.00
#
_symmetry.space_group_name_H-M   'P 1'
#
loop_
_entity.id
_entity.type
_entity.pdbx_description
1 polymer ?
#
loop_
_entity_poly.entity_id
_entity_poly.type
_entity_poly.pdbx_seq_one_letter_code
_entity_poly.pdbx_strand_id
1 'polypeptide(L)'
;IRAGVTLVSAWVAQLSRNLDLDPTLVGTRSDIEALVRGDEDCRMTSGWRHEVVGGPVDDLLSGRASLAFDGRGGLLLESRGT
;
A
#
# COMPACT_ATOMS: atom_id res chain seq x y z
N ILE A 1 -3.61 14.31 -2.94
CA ILE A 1 -3.19 13.42 -1.82
C ILE A 1 -4.36 12.59 -1.26
N ARG A 2 -5.52 13.17 -0.89
CA ARG A 2 -6.62 12.42 -0.23
C ARG A 2 -7.08 11.14 -0.96
N ALA A 3 -7.22 11.17 -2.28
CA ALA A 3 -7.62 10.00 -3.07
C ALA A 3 -6.57 8.87 -2.99
N GLY A 4 -5.29 9.18 -3.17
CA GLY A 4 -4.20 8.19 -3.07
C GLY A 4 -4.13 7.53 -1.70
N VAL A 5 -4.22 8.32 -0.61
CA VAL A 5 -4.27 7.79 0.76
C VAL A 5 -5.47 6.86 0.95
N THR A 6 -6.64 7.21 0.39
CA THR A 6 -7.85 6.40 0.51
C THR A 6 -7.70 5.05 -0.19
N LEU A 7 -7.17 5.04 -1.41
CA LEU A 7 -6.94 3.81 -2.18
C LEU A 7 -5.89 2.92 -1.51
N VAL A 8 -4.77 3.49 -1.08
CA VAL A 8 -3.71 2.75 -0.37
C VAL A 8 -4.26 2.19 0.95
N SER A 9 -5.03 2.97 1.70
CA SER A 9 -5.64 2.48 2.96
C SER A 9 -6.57 1.30 2.73
N ALA A 10 -7.42 1.37 1.69
CA ALA A 10 -8.32 0.27 1.36
C ALA A 10 -7.57 -1.00 0.96
N TRP A 11 -6.52 -0.85 0.14
CA TRP A 11 -5.67 -1.97 -0.27
C TRP A 11 -4.89 -2.58 0.91
N VAL A 12 -4.25 -1.75 1.75
CA VAL A 12 -3.53 -2.23 2.95
C VAL A 12 -4.47 -2.97 3.90
N ALA A 13 -5.68 -2.45 4.13
CA ALA A 13 -6.66 -3.11 4.98
C ALA A 13 -7.07 -4.50 4.43
N GLN A 14 -7.16 -4.63 3.11
CA GLN A 14 -7.42 -5.94 2.49
C GLN A 14 -6.21 -6.86 2.58
N LEU A 15 -5.01 -6.35 2.30
CA LEU A 15 -3.76 -7.13 2.37
C LEU A 15 -3.54 -7.71 3.78
N SER A 16 -3.76 -6.90 4.82
CA SER A 16 -3.70 -7.35 6.21
C SER A 16 -4.62 -8.52 6.48
N ARG A 17 -5.88 -8.47 5.99
CA ARG A 17 -6.81 -9.60 6.10
C ARG A 17 -6.35 -10.83 5.33
N ASN A 18 -5.80 -10.64 4.14
CA ASN A 18 -5.32 -11.75 3.30
C ASN A 18 -4.09 -12.46 3.90
N LEU A 19 -3.26 -11.73 4.65
CA LEU A 19 -2.05 -12.26 5.30
C LEU A 19 -2.27 -12.65 6.77
N ASP A 20 -3.50 -12.57 7.28
CA ASP A 20 -3.82 -12.75 8.71
C ASP A 20 -2.94 -11.89 9.65
N LEU A 21 -2.67 -10.66 9.23
CA LEU A 21 -1.91 -9.66 9.98
C LEU A 21 -2.85 -8.66 10.65
N ASP A 22 -2.56 -8.31 11.90
CA ASP A 22 -3.20 -7.16 12.54
C ASP A 22 -2.82 -5.88 11.76
N PRO A 23 -3.79 -5.11 11.23
CA PRO A 23 -3.52 -3.88 10.47
C PRO A 23 -2.65 -2.86 11.24
N THR A 24 -2.73 -2.83 12.57
CA THR A 24 -1.94 -1.93 13.41
C THR A 24 -0.45 -2.29 13.43
N LEU A 25 -0.10 -3.56 13.18
CA LEU A 25 1.29 -4.00 13.01
C LEU A 25 1.87 -3.51 11.69
N VAL A 26 1.03 -3.40 10.65
CA VAL A 26 1.43 -2.90 9.34
C VAL A 26 1.68 -1.39 9.41
N GLY A 27 0.70 -0.61 9.88
CA GLY A 27 0.84 0.83 10.06
C GLY A 27 -0.47 1.52 10.36
N THR A 28 -0.38 2.76 10.82
CA THR A 28 -1.53 3.64 11.04
C THR A 28 -1.85 4.42 9.77
N ARG A 29 -2.99 5.12 9.78
CA ARG A 29 -3.33 6.08 8.74
C ARG A 29 -2.24 7.14 8.54
N SER A 30 -1.63 7.64 9.60
CA SER A 30 -0.59 8.66 9.52
C SER A 30 0.67 8.13 8.83
N ASP A 31 1.00 6.85 9.00
CA ASP A 31 2.12 6.22 8.28
C ASP A 31 1.84 6.11 6.78
N ILE A 32 0.60 5.78 6.40
CA ILE A 32 0.16 5.76 5.00
C ILE A 32 0.22 7.18 4.41
N GLU A 33 -0.18 8.20 5.17
CA GLU A 33 -0.06 9.60 4.74
C GLU A 33 1.41 10.02 4.55
N ALA A 34 2.31 9.60 5.43
CA ALA A 34 3.75 9.85 5.31
C ALA A 34 4.34 9.13 4.08
N LEU A 35 4.00 7.86 3.88
CA LEU A 35 4.43 7.06 2.72
C LEU A 35 3.96 7.69 1.40
N VAL A 36 2.69 8.10 1.29
CA VAL A 36 2.15 8.76 0.09
C VAL A 36 2.78 10.13 -0.17
N ARG A 37 3.32 10.79 0.86
CA ARG A 37 4.07 12.04 0.72
C ARG A 37 5.54 11.82 0.34
N GLY A 38 6.05 10.58 0.38
CA GLY A 38 7.45 10.27 0.15
C GLY A 38 8.35 10.62 1.34
N ASP A 39 7.83 10.55 2.57
CA ASP A 39 8.63 10.75 3.77
C ASP A 39 9.63 9.59 3.94
N GLU A 40 10.93 9.91 3.87
CA GLU A 40 12.02 8.92 3.94
C GLU A 40 12.06 8.20 5.28
N ASP A 41 11.67 8.88 6.37
CA ASP A 41 11.68 8.36 7.74
C ASP A 41 10.42 7.52 8.06
N CYS A 42 9.48 7.37 7.12
CA CYS A 42 8.29 6.55 7.33
C CYS A 42 8.70 5.09 7.56
N ARG A 43 8.25 4.46 8.66
CA ARG A 43 8.55 3.06 8.99
C ARG A 43 8.18 2.02 7.92
N MET A 44 7.39 2.40 6.92
CA MET A 44 7.01 1.56 5.78
C MET A 44 8.06 1.59 4.66
N THR A 45 9.09 2.43 4.73
CA THR A 45 10.16 2.52 3.73
C THR A 45 11.28 1.48 3.92
N SER A 46 11.28 0.74 5.04
CA SER A 46 12.30 -0.26 5.33
C SER A 46 11.75 -1.54 5.98
N GLY A 47 12.58 -2.60 5.93
CA GLY A 47 12.31 -3.90 6.53
C GLY A 47 11.08 -4.61 5.96
N TRP A 48 10.51 -5.54 6.73
CA TRP A 48 9.38 -6.36 6.28
C TRP A 48 8.14 -5.55 5.86
N ARG A 49 7.93 -4.36 6.46
CA ARG A 49 6.81 -3.48 6.07
C ARG A 49 7.01 -2.91 4.66
N HIS A 50 8.24 -2.64 4.28
CA HIS A 50 8.56 -2.25 2.92
C HIS A 50 8.30 -3.39 1.95
N GLU A 51 8.77 -4.60 2.26
CA GLU A 51 8.57 -5.77 1.41
C GLU A 51 7.09 -6.06 1.14
N VAL A 52 6.23 -5.87 2.16
CA VAL A 52 4.80 -6.20 2.09
C VAL A 52 3.93 -5.03 1.62
N VAL A 53 4.25 -3.79 2.01
CA VAL A 53 3.42 -2.60 1.73
C VAL A 53 4.20 -1.48 1.06
N GLY A 54 5.34 -1.07 1.62
CA GLY A 54 6.07 0.10 1.14
C GLY A 54 6.48 0.02 -0.32
N GLY A 55 7.09 -1.09 -0.73
CA GLY A 55 7.51 -1.34 -2.11
C GLY A 55 6.33 -1.39 -3.08
N PRO A 56 5.30 -2.21 -2.85
CA PRO A 56 4.11 -2.21 -3.71
C PRO A 56 3.41 -0.85 -3.83
N VAL A 57 3.38 -0.06 -2.74
CA VAL A 57 2.82 1.29 -2.76
C VAL A 57 3.74 2.26 -3.51
N ASP A 58 5.06 2.13 -3.39
CA ASP A 58 6.02 2.90 -4.18
C ASP A 58 5.88 2.61 -5.68
N ASP A 59 5.73 1.33 -6.06
CA ASP A 59 5.45 0.94 -7.44
C ASP A 59 4.13 1.55 -7.93
N LEU A 60 3.08 1.56 -7.10
CA LEU A 60 1.82 2.19 -7.45
C LEU A 60 1.97 3.71 -7.67
N LEU A 61 2.62 4.40 -6.74
CA LEU A 61 2.77 5.86 -6.76
C LEU A 61 3.71 6.34 -7.87
N SER A 62 4.74 5.57 -8.18
CA SER A 62 5.67 5.82 -9.30
C SER A 62 5.11 5.44 -10.66
N GLY A 63 3.95 4.78 -10.71
CA GLY A 63 3.29 4.36 -11.94
C GLY A 63 3.77 3.01 -12.49
N ARG A 64 4.68 2.32 -11.80
CA ARG A 64 5.14 0.96 -12.14
C ARG A 64 4.15 -0.15 -11.79
N ALA A 65 3.11 0.17 -11.02
CA ALA A 65 1.98 -0.70 -10.75
C ALA A 65 0.65 0.03 -10.90
N SER A 66 -0.43 -0.71 -11.11
CA SER A 66 -1.81 -0.23 -11.19
C SER A 66 -2.68 -0.95 -10.17
N LEU A 67 -3.68 -0.25 -9.63
CA LEU A 67 -4.67 -0.83 -8.73
C LEU A 67 -5.94 -1.13 -9.52
N ALA A 68 -6.39 -2.38 -9.46
CA ALA A 68 -7.59 -2.87 -10.16
C ALA A 68 -8.53 -3.60 -9.19
N PHE A 69 -9.79 -3.76 -9.61
CA PHE A 69 -10.71 -4.67 -8.93
C PHE A 69 -10.48 -6.10 -9.41
N ASP A 70 -10.59 -7.07 -8.50
CA ASP A 70 -10.39 -8.50 -8.77
C ASP A 70 -11.61 -9.22 -9.38
N GLY A 71 -12.69 -8.48 -9.67
CA GLY A 71 -13.97 -9.04 -10.14
C GLY A 71 -14.84 -9.69 -9.06
N ARG A 72 -14.38 -9.74 -7.80
CA ARG A 72 -15.09 -10.25 -6.62
C ARG A 72 -15.31 -9.19 -5.54
N GLY A 73 -15.00 -7.93 -5.85
CA GLY A 73 -15.13 -6.79 -4.95
C GLY A 73 -13.88 -6.50 -4.12
N GLY A 74 -12.79 -7.24 -4.34
CA GLY A 74 -11.47 -6.98 -3.79
C GLY A 74 -10.60 -6.13 -4.72
N LEU A 75 -9.46 -5.72 -4.20
CA LEU A 75 -8.43 -4.94 -4.89
C LEU A 75 -7.19 -5.80 -5.16
N LEU A 76 -6.55 -5.60 -6.31
CA LEU A 76 -5.27 -6.20 -6.64
C LEU A 76 -4.32 -5.15 -7.20
N LEU A 77 -3.03 -5.32 -6.92
CA LEU A 77 -1.97 -4.54 -7.55
C LEU A 77 -1.40 -5.35 -8.71
N GLU A 78 -1.39 -4.77 -9.90
CA GLU A 78 -0.74 -5.36 -11.08
C GLU A 78 0.49 -4.54 -11.45
N SER A 79 1.59 -5.22 -11.72
CA SER A 79 2.75 -4.58 -12.34
C SER A 79 2.35 -4.02 -13.70
N ARG A 80 2.64 -2.73 -13.92
CA ARG A 80 2.64 -2.12 -15.25
C ARG A 80 3.99 -2.43 -15.87
N GLY A 81 4.10 -3.62 -16.46
CA GLY A 81 5.25 -3.94 -17.31
C GLY A 81 5.36 -2.91 -18.44
N THR A 82 6.59 -2.50 -18.75
CA THR A 82 6.93 -1.92 -20.05
C THR A 82 7.09 -3.00 -21.10
#